data_AF-A0A2E9NEE6-F1
#
_entry.id   AF-A0A2E9NEE6-F1
#
_cell.length_a   1.000
_cell.length_b   1.000
_cell.length_c   1.000
_cell.angle_alpha   90.00
_cell.angle_beta   90.00
_cell.angle_gamma   90.00
#
_symmetry.space_group_name_H-M   'P 1'
#
loop_
_entity.id
_entity.type
_entity.pdbx_description
1 polymer ?
#
loop_
_entity_poly.entity_id
_entity_poly.type
_entity_poly.pdbx_seq_one_letter_code
_entity_poly.pdbx_strand_id
1 'polypeptide(L)'
;MDDDTTASTLTIDFCGERHACTPGRTFSVGRDADLSIDDNRYLHRRLLEFEWASGMWWMTNCGQSITVGVATADGTYQAMLGPAGRMPLVSSPLSVVFSAGPFTYELGVILDGSSANPAPDAALPVSTGADTALSATLGATTFTPSQRLLIIALCEPMLRDGMAGASRIPSSAEAAERLGWPITTFNRKLDNVCDKLDRDGVPGLRGGVGKLARNRKSRLVEHAIMARLVTPTDLALLDAGQPREIAPQTASGGSTR
;
A
#
# COMPACT_ATOMS: atom_id res chain seq x y z
N MET A 1 15.06 41.47 -9.19
CA MET A 1 15.77 40.26 -9.63
C MET A 1 14.90 39.14 -9.15
N ASP A 2 13.97 38.78 -10.02
CA ASP A 2 12.87 37.86 -9.74
C ASP A 2 13.44 36.45 -9.62
N ASP A 3 13.49 35.94 -8.40
CA ASP A 3 13.74 34.52 -8.14
C ASP A 3 12.43 33.78 -8.40
N ASP A 4 12.15 33.52 -9.68
CA ASP A 4 11.08 32.63 -10.12
C ASP A 4 11.49 31.18 -9.82
N THR A 5 11.61 30.88 -8.52
CA THR A 5 11.62 29.51 -8.02
C THR A 5 10.24 28.96 -8.37
N THR A 6 10.10 28.31 -9.53
CA THR A 6 8.89 27.59 -9.93
C THR A 6 8.51 26.63 -8.82
N ALA A 7 7.60 27.07 -7.94
CA ALA A 7 7.19 26.28 -6.80
C ALA A 7 6.53 25.01 -7.31
N SER A 8 6.99 23.85 -6.81
CA SER A 8 6.39 22.58 -7.20
C SER A 8 4.89 22.64 -6.91
N THR A 9 4.07 22.38 -7.92
CA THR A 9 2.62 22.35 -7.81
C THR A 9 2.21 20.93 -7.43
N LEU A 10 1.34 20.80 -6.44
CA LEU A 10 0.78 19.52 -6.04
C LEU A 10 -0.67 19.46 -6.49
N THR A 11 -1.07 18.40 -7.16
CA THR A 11 -2.44 18.16 -7.60
C THR A 11 -2.95 16.87 -6.98
N ILE A 12 -4.12 16.94 -6.35
CA ILE A 12 -4.85 15.78 -5.83
C ILE A 12 -5.95 15.41 -6.82
N ASP A 13 -5.95 14.17 -7.30
CA ASP A 13 -6.97 13.62 -8.19
C ASP A 13 -7.88 12.69 -7.39
N PHE A 14 -9.18 12.97 -7.38
CA PHE A 14 -10.19 12.13 -6.77
C PHE A 14 -11.36 11.94 -7.73
N CYS A 15 -11.65 10.70 -8.11
CA CYS A 15 -12.72 10.36 -9.06
C CYS A 15 -12.63 11.13 -10.40
N GLY A 16 -11.43 11.52 -10.83
CA GLY A 16 -11.20 12.31 -12.05
C GLY A 16 -11.34 13.83 -11.88
N GLU A 17 -11.72 14.30 -10.69
CA GLU A 17 -11.66 15.71 -10.32
C GLU A 17 -10.28 16.06 -9.78
N ARG A 18 -9.70 17.17 -10.26
CA ARG A 18 -8.35 17.59 -9.90
C ARG A 18 -8.37 18.86 -9.07
N HIS A 19 -7.74 18.78 -7.91
CA HIS A 19 -7.63 19.87 -6.96
C HIS A 19 -6.16 20.29 -6.84
N ALA A 20 -5.84 21.50 -7.29
CA ALA A 20 -4.51 22.07 -7.14
C ALA A 20 -4.31 22.57 -5.71
N CYS A 21 -3.25 22.11 -5.05
CA CYS A 21 -2.78 22.63 -3.77
C CYS A 21 -1.85 23.83 -4.01
N THR A 22 -2.03 24.87 -3.21
CA THR A 22 -1.22 26.09 -3.30
C THR A 22 -0.17 26.11 -2.19
N PRO A 23 1.12 26.33 -2.50
CA PRO A 23 2.14 26.53 -1.47
C PRO A 23 1.72 27.63 -0.46
N GLY A 24 1.98 27.40 0.82
CA GLY A 24 1.59 28.31 1.91
C GLY A 24 0.15 28.14 2.41
N ARG A 25 -0.68 27.30 1.77
CA ARG A 25 -1.98 26.86 2.30
C ARG A 25 -1.98 25.36 2.53
N THR A 26 -2.40 24.95 3.72
CA THR A 26 -2.68 23.53 4.00
C THR A 26 -3.92 23.11 3.22
N PHE A 27 -3.82 22.03 2.46
CA PHE A 27 -4.95 21.40 1.77
C PHE A 27 -5.35 20.13 2.51
N SER A 28 -6.60 20.08 2.98
CA SER A 28 -7.10 18.98 3.80
C SER A 28 -8.03 18.06 3.02
N VAL A 29 -7.95 16.76 3.30
CA VAL A 29 -8.78 15.72 2.69
C VAL A 29 -9.45 14.90 3.77
N GLY A 30 -10.75 14.64 3.63
CA GLY A 30 -11.54 13.86 4.59
C GLY A 30 -13.03 13.95 4.28
N ARG A 31 -13.88 13.66 5.27
CA ARG A 31 -15.33 13.83 5.13
C ARG A 31 -15.77 15.30 5.15
N ASP A 32 -15.05 16.13 5.91
CA ASP A 32 -15.40 17.51 6.22
C ASP A 32 -14.11 18.36 6.16
N ALA A 33 -13.60 18.51 4.94
CA ALA A 33 -12.30 19.08 4.61
C ALA A 33 -12.36 19.84 3.27
N ASP A 34 -11.25 20.44 2.83
CA ASP A 34 -11.19 21.16 1.53
C ASP A 34 -11.59 20.24 0.36
N LEU A 35 -11.12 18.99 0.39
CA LEU A 35 -11.64 17.90 -0.43
C LEU A 35 -12.50 16.96 0.42
N SER A 36 -13.82 17.03 0.21
CA SER A 36 -14.78 16.10 0.80
C SER A 36 -14.86 14.84 -0.06
N ILE A 37 -14.45 13.70 0.51
CA ILE A 37 -14.41 12.40 -0.17
C ILE A 37 -15.81 11.77 -0.25
N ASP A 38 -16.49 11.70 0.89
CA ASP A 38 -17.78 11.02 1.08
C ASP A 38 -18.34 11.34 2.47
N ASP A 39 -19.65 11.25 2.68
CA ASP A 39 -20.32 11.46 3.98
C ASP A 39 -20.31 10.21 4.90
N ASN A 40 -19.37 9.30 4.64
CA ASN A 40 -19.21 8.08 5.42
C ASN A 40 -18.79 8.38 6.87
N ARG A 41 -19.64 8.03 7.85
CA ARG A 41 -19.36 8.25 9.29
C ARG A 41 -18.08 7.63 9.82
N TYR A 42 -17.54 6.61 9.15
CA TYR A 42 -16.27 5.98 9.53
C TYR A 42 -15.06 6.76 9.01
N LEU A 43 -15.26 7.66 8.05
CA LEU A 43 -14.23 8.54 7.52
C LEU A 43 -14.01 9.71 8.48
N HIS A 44 -12.76 10.01 8.76
CA HIS A 44 -12.41 11.15 9.59
C HIS A 44 -12.75 12.45 8.88
N ARG A 45 -13.18 13.45 9.67
CA ARG A 45 -13.47 14.79 9.15
C ARG A 45 -12.27 15.36 8.41
N ARG A 46 -11.08 15.21 9.01
CA ARG A 46 -9.77 15.49 8.41
C ARG A 46 -8.93 14.23 8.54
N LEU A 47 -8.58 13.61 7.42
CA LEU A 47 -7.75 12.41 7.39
C LEU A 47 -6.32 12.74 6.95
N LEU A 48 -6.19 13.45 5.83
CA LEU A 48 -4.89 13.84 5.28
C LEU A 48 -4.79 15.36 5.20
N GLU A 49 -3.57 15.86 5.41
CA GLU A 49 -3.21 17.24 5.16
C GLU A 49 -1.96 17.29 4.29
N PHE A 50 -2.01 18.16 3.28
CA PHE A 50 -0.91 18.44 2.39
C PHE A 50 -0.43 19.86 2.62
N GLU A 51 0.87 20.01 2.89
CA GLU A 51 1.48 21.32 3.12
C GLU A 51 2.84 21.46 2.45
N TRP A 52 3.14 22.66 1.98
CA TRP A 52 4.48 23.03 1.53
C TRP A 52 5.28 23.53 2.72
N ALA A 53 6.31 22.79 3.11
CA ALA A 53 7.17 23.15 4.23
C ALA A 53 8.61 22.70 3.96
N SER A 54 9.59 23.52 4.35
CA SER A 54 11.01 23.21 4.18
C SER A 54 11.40 22.86 2.73
N GLY A 55 10.81 23.54 1.75
CA GLY A 55 11.15 23.38 0.33
C GLY A 55 10.59 22.13 -0.36
N MET A 56 9.65 21.41 0.26
CA MET A 56 8.98 20.27 -0.35
C MET A 56 7.53 20.11 0.15
N TRP A 57 6.76 19.29 -0.56
CA TRP A 57 5.43 18.90 -0.12
C TRP A 57 5.49 17.80 0.92
N TRP A 58 4.66 17.93 1.94
CA TRP A 58 4.48 16.94 3.00
C TRP A 58 3.04 16.46 3.01
N MET A 59 2.88 15.18 3.28
CA MET A 59 1.59 14.57 3.58
C MET A 59 1.59 14.13 5.04
N THR A 60 0.58 14.57 5.78
CA THR A 60 0.38 14.24 7.19
C THR A 60 -0.95 13.51 7.36
N ASN A 61 -0.95 12.40 8.07
CA ASN A 61 -2.16 11.72 8.49
C ASN A 61 -2.63 12.32 9.82
N CYS A 62 -3.65 13.18 9.74
CA CYS A 62 -4.27 13.80 10.92
C CYS A 62 -5.37 12.93 11.55
N GLY A 63 -5.65 11.77 10.96
CA GLY A 63 -6.60 10.80 11.46
C GLY A 63 -6.15 10.14 12.77
N GLN A 64 -7.11 9.68 13.56
CA GLN A 64 -6.84 9.04 14.87
C GLN A 64 -6.66 7.52 14.82
N SER A 65 -7.09 6.89 13.73
CA SER A 65 -7.22 5.43 13.65
C SER A 65 -7.11 4.82 12.24
N ILE A 66 -7.16 5.63 11.20
CA ILE A 66 -7.06 5.16 9.81
C ILE A 66 -5.60 5.22 9.42
N THR A 67 -5.02 4.09 9.03
CA THR A 67 -3.71 4.03 8.39
C THR A 67 -3.89 4.19 6.88
N VAL A 68 -3.02 4.98 6.26
CA VAL A 68 -3.07 5.29 4.83
C VAL A 68 -1.90 4.58 4.12
N GLY A 69 -2.19 3.82 3.08
CA GLY A 69 -1.18 3.22 2.20
C GLY A 69 -0.83 4.17 1.06
N VAL A 70 0.45 4.23 0.70
CA VAL A 70 0.98 5.11 -0.33
C VAL A 70 1.90 4.31 -1.23
N ALA A 71 1.70 4.38 -2.55
CA ALA A 71 2.55 3.65 -3.49
C ALA A 71 2.72 4.39 -4.82
N THR A 72 3.86 4.21 -5.49
CA THR A 72 4.02 4.60 -6.89
C THR A 72 3.33 3.60 -7.83
N ALA A 73 3.02 4.03 -9.05
CA ALA A 73 2.32 3.19 -10.03
C ALA A 73 3.07 1.89 -10.40
N ASP A 74 4.41 1.92 -10.33
CA ASP A 74 5.30 0.80 -10.57
C ASP A 74 5.57 -0.06 -9.32
N GLY A 75 5.08 0.36 -8.15
CA GLY A 75 5.28 -0.33 -6.86
C GLY A 75 6.71 -0.24 -6.31
N THR A 76 7.60 0.53 -6.94
CA THR A 76 9.00 0.72 -6.49
C THR A 76 9.05 1.41 -5.13
N TYR A 77 8.11 2.32 -4.88
CA TYR A 77 7.95 2.98 -3.59
C TYR A 77 6.63 2.57 -2.96
N GLN A 78 6.71 2.15 -1.69
CA GLN A 78 5.56 1.79 -0.86
C GLN A 78 5.80 2.29 0.57
N ALA A 79 4.78 2.90 1.16
CA ALA A 79 4.80 3.36 2.54
C ALA A 79 3.42 3.20 3.19
N MET A 80 3.43 2.99 4.51
CA MET A 80 2.23 3.04 5.35
C MET A 80 2.35 4.25 6.28
N LEU A 81 1.36 5.13 6.22
CA LEU A 81 1.27 6.34 7.04
C LEU A 81 0.22 6.12 8.12
N GLY A 82 0.69 5.77 9.32
CA GLY A 82 -0.17 5.62 10.50
C GLY A 82 -0.72 6.95 11.03
N PRO A 83 -1.65 6.91 12.01
CA PRO A 83 -2.16 8.09 12.69
C PRO A 83 -1.05 9.02 13.19
N ALA A 84 -1.21 10.33 13.00
CA ALA A 84 -0.22 11.38 13.28
C ALA A 84 1.13 11.24 12.53
N GLY A 85 1.24 10.27 11.61
CA GLY A 85 2.41 10.08 10.77
C GLY A 85 2.53 11.20 9.73
N ARG A 86 3.77 11.55 9.39
CA ARG A 86 4.08 12.55 8.37
C ARG A 86 5.19 12.04 7.45
N MET A 87 5.05 12.27 6.15
CA MET A 87 6.05 11.88 5.14
C MET A 87 6.25 12.95 4.06
N PRO A 88 7.49 13.09 3.55
CA PRO A 88 7.76 13.97 2.41
C PRO A 88 7.29 13.32 1.11
N LEU A 89 6.77 14.13 0.19
CA LEU A 89 6.37 13.71 -1.15
C LEU A 89 7.53 13.96 -2.12
N VAL A 90 8.30 12.90 -2.37
CA VAL A 90 9.52 12.92 -3.21
C VAL A 90 9.36 12.12 -4.51
N SER A 91 8.21 11.50 -4.72
CA SER A 91 7.91 10.68 -5.89
C SER A 91 6.55 11.07 -6.46
N SER A 92 6.38 10.89 -7.75
CA SER A 92 5.15 11.21 -8.49
C SER A 92 5.07 10.34 -9.75
N PRO A 93 3.87 9.87 -10.15
CA PRO A 93 2.61 9.96 -9.42
C PRO A 93 2.54 8.96 -8.26
N LEU A 94 1.80 9.32 -7.22
CA LEU A 94 1.50 8.45 -6.06
C LEU A 94 0.02 8.11 -6.02
N SER A 95 -0.27 6.88 -5.61
CA SER A 95 -1.59 6.38 -5.27
C SER A 95 -1.69 6.28 -3.76
N VAL A 96 -2.71 6.92 -3.19
CA VAL A 96 -2.97 6.98 -1.75
C VAL A 96 -4.28 6.26 -1.47
N VAL A 97 -4.24 5.22 -0.64
CA VAL A 97 -5.36 4.30 -0.39
C VAL A 97 -5.62 4.16 1.09
N PHE A 98 -6.87 4.21 1.49
CA PHE A 98 -7.28 3.98 2.87
C PHE A 98 -8.69 3.41 2.96
N SER A 99 -8.98 2.72 4.06
CA SER A 99 -10.29 2.14 4.31
C SER A 99 -10.98 2.83 5.49
N ALA A 100 -12.25 3.18 5.31
CA ALA A 100 -13.09 3.72 6.35
C ALA A 100 -14.38 2.91 6.45
N GLY A 101 -14.47 2.06 7.48
CA GLY A 101 -15.58 1.12 7.63
C GLY A 101 -15.56 0.07 6.51
N PRO A 102 -16.67 -0.15 5.77
CA PRO A 102 -16.72 -1.14 4.71
C PRO A 102 -16.18 -0.64 3.36
N PHE A 103 -15.89 0.66 3.24
CA PHE A 103 -15.50 1.33 2.01
C PHE A 103 -14.00 1.59 1.96
N THR A 104 -13.42 1.48 0.77
CA THR A 104 -12.03 1.80 0.49
C THR A 104 -11.99 2.89 -0.57
N TYR A 105 -11.13 3.88 -0.34
CA TYR A 105 -10.98 5.07 -1.17
C TYR A 105 -9.57 5.13 -1.73
N GLU A 106 -9.44 5.71 -2.92
CA GLU A 106 -8.18 5.92 -3.63
C GLU A 106 -8.08 7.39 -4.07
N LEU A 107 -6.89 7.96 -3.91
CA LEU A 107 -6.53 9.32 -4.30
C LEU A 107 -5.27 9.27 -5.15
N GLY A 108 -5.28 9.98 -6.28
CA GLY A 108 -4.08 10.28 -7.04
C GLY A 108 -3.38 11.50 -6.44
N VAL A 109 -2.06 11.44 -6.32
CA VAL A 109 -1.23 12.58 -5.91
C VAL A 109 -0.18 12.80 -6.99
N ILE A 110 -0.23 13.96 -7.63
CA ILE A 110 0.61 14.31 -8.77
C ILE A 110 1.42 15.54 -8.35
N LEU A 111 2.75 15.39 -8.30
CA LEU A 111 3.64 16.54 -8.19
C LEU A 111 4.06 16.96 -9.59
N ASP A 112 3.75 18.21 -9.94
CA ASP A 112 4.15 18.89 -11.16
C ASP A 112 5.21 19.94 -10.83
N GLY A 113 6.40 19.79 -11.40
CA GLY A 113 7.51 20.71 -11.19
C GLY A 113 8.80 19.97 -10.90
N SER A 114 9.91 20.54 -11.38
CA SER A 114 11.24 20.05 -11.09
C SER A 114 11.50 20.22 -9.60
N SER A 115 11.17 19.20 -8.80
CA SER A 115 11.88 18.99 -7.55
C SER A 115 13.33 18.74 -7.93
N ALA A 116 14.13 19.82 -7.99
CA ALA A 116 15.56 19.70 -7.84
C ALA A 116 15.76 18.83 -6.61
N ASN A 117 16.26 17.61 -6.85
CA ASN A 117 16.63 16.66 -5.82
C ASN A 117 17.37 17.45 -4.71
N PRO A 118 16.81 17.63 -3.51
CA PRO A 118 17.62 18.16 -2.44
C PRO A 118 18.62 17.04 -2.17
N ALA A 119 19.88 17.28 -2.56
CA ALA A 119 20.99 16.51 -2.04
C ALA A 119 20.81 16.42 -0.51
N PRO A 120 21.06 15.25 0.10
CA PRO A 120 20.86 15.09 1.53
C PRO A 120 21.94 15.87 2.26
N ASP A 121 21.70 17.16 2.53
CA ASP A 121 22.61 17.97 3.30
C ASP A 121 21.84 18.90 4.23
N ALA A 122 21.48 18.34 5.38
CA ALA A 122 21.57 18.96 6.69
C ALA A 122 20.79 18.07 7.66
N ALA A 123 21.52 17.18 8.34
CA ALA A 123 21.07 16.62 9.59
C ALA A 123 20.78 17.80 10.55
N LEU A 124 19.50 18.07 10.81
CA LEU A 124 19.10 18.93 11.92
C LEU A 124 18.58 18.03 13.05
N PRO A 125 18.98 18.32 14.30
CA PRO A 125 18.90 17.39 15.41
C PRO A 125 17.44 17.10 15.78
N VAL A 126 17.13 15.81 15.87
CA VAL A 126 15.95 15.30 16.56
C VAL A 126 16.00 15.83 18.00
N SER A 127 15.09 16.72 18.35
CA SER A 127 14.84 17.04 19.76
C SER A 127 14.14 15.84 20.39
N THR A 128 14.94 15.02 21.05
CA THR A 128 14.53 13.93 21.93
C THR A 128 13.77 14.51 23.13
N GLY A 129 12.45 14.64 23.01
CA GLY A 129 11.54 14.67 24.15
C GLY A 129 11.18 13.23 24.51
N ALA A 130 11.62 12.80 25.68
CA ALA A 130 11.66 11.42 26.14
C ALA A 130 10.28 10.73 26.27
N ASP A 131 10.36 9.39 26.21
CA ASP A 131 9.37 8.37 26.58
C ASP A 131 8.21 8.10 25.62
N THR A 132 8.52 7.38 24.53
CA THR A 132 8.18 5.94 24.43
C THR A 132 9.03 5.34 23.31
N ALA A 133 9.89 4.39 23.67
CA ALA A 133 10.64 3.60 22.70
C ALA A 133 9.69 2.84 21.78
N LEU A 134 9.51 3.34 20.56
CA LEU A 134 9.21 2.50 19.43
C LEU A 134 9.99 3.05 18.22
N SER A 135 11.24 2.63 18.16
CA SER A 135 11.86 2.30 16.89
C SER A 135 10.99 1.21 16.24
N ALA A 136 9.85 1.61 15.68
CA ALA A 136 9.03 0.75 14.84
C ALA A 136 9.71 0.73 13.48
N THR A 137 10.72 -0.13 13.40
CA THR A 137 11.11 -0.89 12.21
C THR A 137 10.09 -0.75 11.10
N LEU A 138 10.38 0.13 10.13
CA LEU A 138 9.70 0.23 8.84
C LEU A 138 9.89 -1.11 8.12
N GLY A 139 9.05 -2.07 8.45
CA GLY A 139 8.91 -3.31 7.72
C GLY A 139 8.07 -3.01 6.49
N ALA A 140 8.71 -2.76 5.35
CA ALA A 140 8.09 -3.14 4.09
C ALA A 140 7.59 -4.58 4.28
N THR A 141 6.29 -4.84 4.11
CA THR A 141 5.75 -6.19 4.20
C THR A 141 6.34 -7.01 3.05
N THR A 142 7.55 -7.54 3.25
CA THR A 142 8.29 -8.27 2.22
C THR A 142 7.68 -9.65 2.07
N PHE A 143 6.98 -9.88 0.98
CA PHE A 143 6.47 -11.22 0.66
C PHE A 143 7.59 -12.07 0.08
N THR A 144 7.62 -13.35 0.43
CA THR A 144 8.50 -14.28 -0.29
C THR A 144 8.06 -14.38 -1.76
N PRO A 145 8.95 -14.73 -2.71
CA PRO A 145 8.58 -14.85 -4.12
C PRO A 145 7.35 -15.74 -4.33
N SER A 146 7.27 -16.84 -3.58
CA SER A 146 6.11 -17.74 -3.57
C SER A 146 4.84 -17.03 -3.04
N GLN A 147 4.91 -16.28 -1.95
CA GLN A 147 3.74 -15.51 -1.46
C GLN A 147 3.30 -14.44 -2.47
N ARG A 148 4.24 -13.78 -3.15
CA ARG A 148 3.95 -12.81 -4.21
C ARG A 148 3.23 -13.49 -5.38
N LEU A 149 3.72 -14.63 -5.86
CA LEU A 149 3.06 -15.42 -6.92
C LEU A 149 1.63 -15.82 -6.57
N LEU A 150 1.38 -16.19 -5.31
CA LEU A 150 0.03 -16.49 -4.82
C LEU A 150 -0.91 -15.27 -4.93
N ILE A 151 -0.43 -14.10 -4.52
CA ILE A 151 -1.22 -12.86 -4.59
C ILE A 151 -1.47 -12.49 -6.06
N ILE A 152 -0.44 -12.58 -6.92
CA ILE A 152 -0.57 -12.28 -8.36
C ILE A 152 -1.58 -13.24 -9.01
N ALA A 153 -1.54 -14.55 -8.72
CA ALA A 153 -2.48 -15.52 -9.28
C ALA A 153 -3.94 -15.25 -8.87
N LEU A 154 -4.16 -14.79 -7.63
CA LEU A 154 -5.51 -14.39 -7.18
C LEU A 154 -5.97 -13.07 -7.80
N CYS A 155 -5.03 -12.17 -8.10
CA CYS A 155 -5.29 -10.85 -8.67
C CYS A 155 -5.29 -10.85 -10.21
N GLU A 156 -4.88 -11.93 -10.86
CA GLU A 156 -4.64 -12.02 -12.31
C GLU A 156 -5.81 -11.47 -13.15
N PRO A 157 -7.09 -11.78 -12.86
CA PRO A 157 -8.21 -11.21 -13.62
C PRO A 157 -8.34 -9.69 -13.50
N MET A 158 -8.08 -9.13 -12.32
CA MET A 158 -8.15 -7.69 -12.09
C MET A 158 -6.94 -6.95 -12.68
N LEU A 159 -5.77 -7.60 -12.70
CA LEU A 159 -4.56 -7.06 -13.31
C LEU A 159 -4.63 -7.05 -14.84
N ARG A 160 -5.37 -7.99 -15.45
CA ARG A 160 -5.57 -8.08 -16.91
C ARG A 160 -6.73 -7.21 -17.41
N ASP A 161 -7.89 -7.30 -16.74
CA ASP A 161 -9.14 -6.74 -17.25
C ASP A 161 -9.64 -5.52 -16.43
N GLY A 162 -8.86 -5.06 -15.45
CA GLY A 162 -9.24 -3.94 -14.58
C GLY A 162 -10.50 -4.21 -13.76
N MET A 163 -11.37 -3.21 -13.62
CA MET A 163 -12.64 -3.30 -12.87
C MET A 163 -13.58 -4.40 -13.40
N ALA A 164 -13.50 -4.79 -14.68
CA ALA A 164 -14.28 -5.90 -15.22
C ALA A 164 -13.87 -7.26 -14.62
N GLY A 165 -12.61 -7.39 -14.19
CA GLY A 165 -12.06 -8.57 -13.53
C GLY A 165 -12.47 -8.73 -12.06
N ALA A 166 -13.03 -7.70 -11.42
CA ALA A 166 -13.37 -7.72 -9.99
C ALA A 166 -14.42 -8.78 -9.61
N SER A 167 -15.29 -9.16 -10.57
CA SER A 167 -16.32 -10.18 -10.39
C SER A 167 -15.80 -11.62 -10.55
N ARG A 168 -14.56 -11.82 -11.03
CA ARG A 168 -13.99 -13.11 -11.43
C ARG A 168 -12.83 -13.57 -10.56
N ILE A 169 -12.85 -13.24 -9.27
CA ILE A 169 -11.81 -13.69 -8.35
C ILE A 169 -11.73 -15.23 -8.39
N PRO A 170 -10.57 -15.81 -8.72
CA PRO A 170 -10.45 -17.25 -8.92
C PRO A 170 -10.63 -18.03 -7.61
N SER A 171 -11.10 -19.26 -7.74
CA SER A 171 -11.13 -20.23 -6.65
C SER A 171 -9.70 -20.60 -6.24
N SER A 172 -9.54 -21.15 -5.02
CA SER A 172 -8.22 -21.59 -4.56
C SER A 172 -7.69 -22.77 -5.37
N ALA A 173 -8.58 -23.56 -5.97
CA ALA A 173 -8.22 -24.66 -6.84
C ALA A 173 -7.65 -24.14 -8.18
N GLU A 174 -8.35 -23.20 -8.82
CA GLU A 174 -7.90 -22.57 -10.07
C GLU A 174 -6.57 -21.83 -9.90
N ALA A 175 -6.42 -21.07 -8.80
CA ALA A 175 -5.17 -20.37 -8.51
C ALA A 175 -4.02 -21.34 -8.19
N ALA A 176 -4.29 -22.46 -7.52
CA ALA A 176 -3.29 -23.49 -7.26
C ALA A 176 -2.85 -24.20 -8.55
N GLU A 177 -3.80 -24.53 -9.43
CA GLU A 177 -3.53 -25.11 -10.75
C GLU A 177 -2.70 -24.15 -11.61
N ARG A 178 -3.07 -22.86 -11.64
CA ARG A 178 -2.33 -21.80 -12.32
C ARG A 178 -0.87 -21.68 -11.89
N LEU A 179 -0.58 -22.01 -10.63
CA LEU A 179 0.76 -22.00 -10.04
C LEU A 179 1.46 -23.37 -10.06
N GLY A 180 0.79 -24.44 -10.47
CA GLY A 180 1.29 -25.82 -10.41
C GLY A 180 1.47 -26.36 -8.99
N TRP A 181 0.71 -25.84 -8.01
CA TRP A 181 0.84 -26.20 -6.60
C TRP A 181 -0.22 -27.19 -6.13
N PRO A 182 0.11 -28.08 -5.18
CA PRO A 182 -0.92 -28.80 -4.43
C PRO A 182 -1.83 -27.80 -3.69
N ILE A 183 -3.15 -28.01 -3.76
CA ILE A 183 -4.15 -27.13 -3.14
C ILE A 183 -3.93 -26.95 -1.61
N THR A 184 -3.40 -27.96 -0.94
CA THR A 184 -3.04 -27.91 0.49
C THR A 184 -1.89 -26.96 0.78
N THR A 185 -0.88 -26.93 -0.11
CA THR A 185 0.24 -25.98 -0.04
C THR A 185 -0.22 -24.57 -0.33
N PHE A 186 -1.10 -24.40 -1.32
CA PHE A 186 -1.70 -23.10 -1.65
C PHE A 186 -2.48 -22.53 -0.46
N ASN A 187 -3.41 -23.31 0.10
CA ASN A 187 -4.24 -22.85 1.23
C ASN A 187 -3.38 -22.48 2.45
N ARG A 188 -2.34 -23.28 2.77
CA ARG A 188 -1.41 -22.95 3.84
C ARG A 188 -0.64 -21.64 3.59
N LYS A 189 -0.17 -21.40 2.36
CA LYS A 189 0.50 -20.15 2.00
C LYS A 189 -0.48 -18.96 2.02
N LEU A 190 -1.72 -19.16 1.61
CA LEU A 190 -2.78 -18.15 1.66
C LEU A 190 -3.07 -17.73 3.12
N ASP A 191 -3.24 -18.70 4.02
CA ASP A 191 -3.46 -18.42 5.45
C ASP A 191 -2.28 -17.63 6.04
N ASN A 192 -1.04 -18.05 5.74
CA ASN A 192 0.17 -17.33 6.20
C ASN A 192 0.25 -15.88 5.69
N VAL A 193 -0.19 -15.61 4.45
CA VAL A 193 -0.26 -14.26 3.88
C VAL A 193 -1.32 -13.43 4.59
N CYS A 194 -2.50 -14.00 4.82
CA CYS A 194 -3.59 -13.33 5.54
C CYS A 194 -3.18 -12.99 6.99
N ASP A 195 -2.55 -13.92 7.69
CA ASP A 195 -2.07 -13.71 9.07
C ASP A 195 -0.95 -12.66 9.14
N LYS A 196 -0.13 -12.56 8.08
CA LYS A 196 0.91 -11.52 7.99
C LYS A 196 0.28 -10.14 7.83
N LEU A 197 -0.68 -9.99 6.92
CA LEU A 197 -1.40 -8.73 6.71
C LEU A 197 -2.27 -8.33 7.93
N ASP A 198 -2.85 -9.29 8.66
CA ASP A 198 -3.56 -9.03 9.92
C ASP A 198 -2.61 -8.46 10.98
N ARG A 199 -1.41 -9.03 11.11
CA ARG A 199 -0.37 -8.52 12.01
C ARG A 199 0.13 -7.13 11.63
N ASP A 200 0.13 -6.80 10.34
CA ASP A 200 0.54 -5.49 9.83
C ASP A 200 -0.60 -4.45 9.88
N GLY A 201 -1.75 -4.80 10.48
CA GLY A 201 -2.83 -3.87 10.79
C GLY A 201 -3.85 -3.65 9.69
N VAL A 202 -3.94 -4.54 8.68
CA VAL A 202 -4.94 -4.45 7.61
C VAL A 202 -6.33 -4.84 8.16
N PRO A 203 -7.31 -3.93 8.21
CA PRO A 203 -8.63 -4.20 8.81
C PRO A 203 -9.43 -5.24 8.01
N GLY A 204 -10.18 -6.11 8.69
CA GLY A 204 -11.16 -7.02 8.06
C GLY A 204 -10.65 -8.42 7.70
N LEU A 205 -9.43 -8.78 8.10
CA LEU A 205 -8.87 -10.13 7.94
C LEU A 205 -9.31 -11.12 9.05
N ARG A 206 -9.97 -10.65 10.11
CA ARG A 206 -10.64 -11.48 11.15
C ARG A 206 -12.16 -11.56 11.00
N GLY A 207 -12.67 -12.79 10.92
CA GLY A 207 -14.06 -13.15 11.24
C GLY A 207 -14.31 -14.67 11.07
N GLY A 208 -15.19 -15.24 11.90
CA GLY A 208 -15.29 -16.67 12.18
C GLY A 208 -15.69 -17.66 11.07
N VAL A 209 -15.72 -18.94 11.45
CA VAL A 209 -15.75 -20.14 10.60
C VAL A 209 -16.90 -20.24 9.58
N GLY A 210 -16.56 -20.62 8.34
CA GLY A 210 -17.48 -21.19 7.34
C GLY A 210 -17.72 -20.34 6.09
N LYS A 211 -18.36 -19.17 6.23
CA LYS A 211 -18.68 -18.26 5.10
C LYS A 211 -17.61 -17.20 4.80
N LEU A 212 -16.57 -17.10 5.64
CA LEU A 212 -15.59 -16.01 5.58
C LEU A 212 -14.35 -16.27 4.73
N ALA A 213 -14.02 -17.50 4.32
CA ALA A 213 -12.84 -17.74 3.49
C ALA A 213 -12.93 -17.05 2.12
N ARG A 214 -14.12 -16.97 1.53
CA ARG A 214 -14.38 -16.22 0.29
C ARG A 214 -14.24 -14.71 0.52
N ASN A 215 -14.76 -14.19 1.63
CA ASN A 215 -14.60 -12.78 2.02
C ASN A 215 -13.14 -12.42 2.30
N ARG A 216 -12.36 -13.28 2.98
CA ARG A 216 -10.93 -13.05 3.25
C ARG A 216 -10.11 -12.97 1.96
N LYS A 217 -10.37 -13.85 0.98
CA LYS A 217 -9.72 -13.78 -0.33
C LYS A 217 -10.11 -12.53 -1.10
N SER A 218 -11.40 -12.18 -1.12
CA SER A 218 -11.84 -10.94 -1.77
C SER A 218 -11.20 -9.71 -1.13
N ARG A 219 -11.10 -9.66 0.20
CA ARG A 219 -10.40 -8.59 0.92
C ARG A 219 -8.89 -8.58 0.68
N LEU A 220 -8.25 -9.75 0.59
CA LEU A 220 -6.84 -9.86 0.23
C LEU A 220 -6.59 -9.31 -1.18
N VAL A 221 -7.40 -9.72 -2.16
CA VAL A 221 -7.28 -9.29 -3.55
C VAL A 221 -7.56 -7.79 -3.67
N GLU A 222 -8.62 -7.31 -3.02
CA GLU A 222 -8.96 -5.89 -2.93
C GLU A 222 -7.78 -5.09 -2.34
N HIS A 223 -7.27 -5.50 -1.18
CA HIS A 223 -6.11 -4.87 -0.55
C HIS A 223 -4.87 -4.95 -1.43
N ALA A 224 -4.59 -6.08 -2.07
CA ALA A 224 -3.40 -6.27 -2.89
C ALA A 224 -3.40 -5.43 -4.16
N ILE A 225 -4.57 -5.26 -4.80
CA ILE A 225 -4.76 -4.36 -5.94
C ILE A 225 -4.67 -2.90 -5.47
N MET A 226 -5.39 -2.54 -4.41
CA MET A 226 -5.50 -1.15 -3.96
C MET A 226 -4.21 -0.64 -3.32
N ALA A 227 -3.58 -1.42 -2.44
CA ALA A 227 -2.26 -1.10 -1.87
C ALA A 227 -1.10 -1.35 -2.88
N ARG A 228 -1.42 -1.69 -4.14
CA ARG A 228 -0.46 -1.97 -5.22
C ARG A 228 0.64 -2.95 -4.79
N LEU A 229 0.29 -3.94 -3.97
CA LEU A 229 1.20 -5.04 -3.61
C LEU A 229 1.61 -5.84 -4.85
N VAL A 230 0.71 -5.89 -5.84
CA VAL A 230 0.91 -6.46 -7.16
C VAL A 230 0.39 -5.50 -8.23
N THR A 231 1.06 -5.49 -9.37
CA THR A 231 0.80 -4.59 -10.50
C THR A 231 0.73 -5.39 -11.81
N PRO A 232 0.22 -4.81 -12.92
CA PRO A 232 0.12 -5.54 -14.19
C PRO A 232 1.46 -6.04 -14.73
N THR A 233 2.58 -5.37 -14.42
CA THR A 233 3.92 -5.81 -14.81
C THR A 233 4.34 -7.10 -14.12
N ASP A 234 3.78 -7.40 -12.93
CA ASP A 234 4.03 -8.63 -12.19
C ASP A 234 3.40 -9.86 -12.84
N LEU A 235 2.48 -9.69 -13.81
CA LEU A 235 1.90 -10.83 -14.54
C LEU A 235 2.96 -11.67 -15.26
N ALA A 236 4.06 -11.04 -15.68
CA ALA A 236 5.19 -11.74 -16.29
C ALA A 236 5.81 -12.80 -15.35
N LEU A 237 5.70 -12.63 -14.03
CA LEU A 237 6.19 -13.60 -13.04
C LEU A 237 5.37 -14.89 -13.02
N LEU A 238 4.09 -14.85 -13.42
CA LEU A 238 3.26 -16.05 -13.57
C LEU A 238 3.62 -16.85 -14.82
N ASP A 239 4.19 -16.19 -15.83
CA ASP A 239 4.50 -16.78 -17.13
C ASP A 239 5.97 -17.25 -17.22
N ALA A 240 6.87 -16.68 -16.40
CA ALA A 240 8.28 -17.02 -16.36
C ALA A 240 8.59 -18.44 -15.81
N GLY A 241 7.61 -19.14 -15.23
CA GLY A 241 7.84 -20.41 -14.53
C GLY A 241 8.63 -20.21 -13.24
N GLN A 242 8.27 -20.94 -12.18
CA GLN A 242 8.75 -20.65 -10.81
C GLN A 242 10.28 -20.51 -10.69
N PRO A 243 10.78 -19.53 -9.93
CA PRO A 243 12.08 -19.68 -9.28
C PRO A 243 11.98 -20.88 -8.32
N ARG A 244 12.78 -21.92 -8.55
CA ARG A 244 12.88 -23.06 -7.61
C ARG A 244 13.27 -22.52 -6.23
N GLU A 245 12.34 -22.60 -5.29
CA GLU A 245 12.59 -22.36 -3.86
C GLU A 245 13.61 -23.42 -3.42
N ILE A 246 14.89 -23.05 -3.34
CA ILE A 246 15.93 -23.93 -2.79
C ILE A 246 15.60 -24.04 -1.30
N ALA A 247 15.01 -25.17 -0.92
CA ALA A 247 14.79 -25.48 0.49
C ALA A 247 16.13 -25.42 1.23
N PRO A 248 16.19 -24.85 2.45
CA PRO A 248 17.39 -24.94 3.26
C PRO A 248 17.69 -26.42 3.47
N GLN A 249 18.88 -26.84 3.04
CA GLN A 249 19.37 -28.19 3.25
C GLN A 249 19.40 -28.43 4.76
N THR A 250 18.44 -29.20 5.25
CA THR A 250 18.54 -29.81 6.57
C THR A 250 19.72 -30.75 6.50
N ALA A 251 20.86 -30.31 7.04
CA ALA A 251 21.98 -31.17 7.32
C ALA A 251 21.48 -32.26 8.28
N SER A 252 21.27 -33.46 7.76
CA SER A 252 21.02 -34.67 8.55
C SER A 252 21.91 -35.78 8.04
N GLY A 253 22.73 -36.28 8.97
CA GLY A 253 23.26 -37.62 8.93
C GLY A 253 24.78 -37.70 8.81
N GLY A 254 25.45 -38.18 9.86
CA GLY A 254 26.79 -38.72 9.70
C GLY A 254 27.63 -38.90 10.96
N SER A 255 27.08 -39.41 12.07
CA SER A 255 27.91 -40.03 13.11
C SER A 255 28.45 -41.36 12.55
N THR A 256 29.77 -41.56 12.51
CA THR A 256 30.38 -42.90 12.56
C THR A 256 31.79 -42.80 13.15
N ARG A 257 31.94 -43.44 14.32
CA ARG A 257 33.12 -44.03 14.97
C ARG A 257 34.51 -43.43 14.77
#